data_AF-A0AAV2SX44-F1
#
_entry.id   AF-A0AAV2SX44-F1
#
_cell.length_a   1.000
_cell.length_b   1.000
_cell.length_c   1.000
_cell.angle_alpha   90.00
_cell.angle_beta   90.00
_cell.angle_gamma   90.00
#
_symmetry.space_group_name_H-M   'P 1'
#
loop_
_entity.id
_entity.type
_entity.pdbx_description
1 polymer ?
#
loop_
_entity_poly.entity_id
_entity_poly.type
_entity_poly.pdbx_seq_one_letter_code
_entity_poly.pdbx_strand_id
1 'polypeptide(L)'
;FISDAPGLPLSTSEIEEFGDPGFGVFRETGSEVSDEGRGDPTTSAGLFEGDIVIKTAAELRNLLQENAVGRSAINDEDKLWAGGVVPYVISASFNSRERKVIGAAFKSFHRNTCLRFLPRSTSQNDYIYIYKGNG
;
A
#
# COMPACT_ATOMS: atom_id res chain seq x y z
N PHE A 1 -8.24 -17.38 -0.80
CA PHE A 1 -8.95 -16.55 0.19
C PHE A 1 -8.00 -16.30 1.34
N ILE A 2 -7.84 -15.04 1.73
CA ILE A 2 -6.99 -14.67 2.87
C ILE A 2 -7.67 -15.23 4.13
N SER A 3 -6.99 -16.13 4.86
CA SER A 3 -7.52 -16.78 6.07
C SER A 3 -7.27 -15.98 7.36
N ASP A 4 -6.91 -14.71 7.20
CA ASP A 4 -6.52 -13.82 8.29
C ASP A 4 -7.72 -13.08 8.88
N ALA A 5 -7.67 -12.80 10.19
CA ALA A 5 -8.78 -12.22 10.94
C ALA A 5 -8.68 -10.68 10.97
N PRO A 6 -9.81 -9.96 10.77
CA PRO A 6 -9.82 -8.51 10.87
C PRO A 6 -9.55 -8.09 12.32
N GLY A 7 -8.65 -7.13 12.48
CA GLY A 7 -8.33 -6.47 13.74
C GLY A 7 -9.15 -5.21 13.97
N LEU A 8 -8.89 -4.54 15.09
CA LEU A 8 -9.52 -3.27 15.42
C LEU A 8 -9.04 -2.15 14.47
N PRO A 9 -9.91 -1.17 14.13
CA PRO A 9 -9.49 0.04 13.44
C PRO A 9 -8.35 0.76 14.17
N LEU A 10 -7.59 1.59 13.45
CA LEU A 10 -6.57 2.44 14.08
C LEU A 10 -7.24 3.46 14.99
N SER A 11 -6.70 3.59 16.20
CA SER A 11 -7.10 4.62 17.15
C SER A 11 -6.51 5.99 16.78
N THR A 12 -7.07 7.06 17.34
CA THR A 12 -6.58 8.43 17.10
C THR A 12 -5.12 8.59 17.52
N SER A 13 -4.68 8.01 18.63
CA SER A 13 -3.27 8.07 19.06
C SER A 13 -2.34 7.32 18.10
N GLU A 14 -2.78 6.22 17.51
CA GLU A 14 -1.98 5.51 16.48
C GLU A 14 -1.81 6.34 15.20
N ILE A 15 -2.75 7.24 14.90
CA ILE A 15 -2.68 8.15 13.74
C ILE A 15 -1.92 9.44 14.09
N GLU A 16 -2.17 10.03 15.26
CA GLU A 16 -1.70 11.38 15.60
C GLU A 16 -0.36 11.39 16.34
N GLU A 17 -0.05 10.36 17.12
CA GLU A 17 1.03 10.33 18.11
C GLU A 17 2.34 9.71 17.58
N PHE A 18 2.81 10.26 16.46
CA PHE A 18 4.19 10.10 16.01
C PHE A 18 4.88 11.47 16.02
N GLY A 19 5.26 11.91 17.21
CA GLY A 19 6.42 12.78 17.36
C GLY A 19 7.65 11.90 17.16
N ASP A 20 8.31 12.09 16.03
CA ASP A 20 9.42 11.26 15.54
C ASP A 20 10.71 11.45 16.37
N PRO A 21 11.27 10.38 16.98
CA PRO A 21 12.68 10.35 17.36
C PRO A 21 13.43 9.21 16.65
N GLY A 22 12.85 8.57 15.63
CA GLY A 22 13.25 7.23 15.24
C GLY A 22 12.85 6.76 13.84
N PHE A 23 12.37 7.63 12.95
CA PHE A 23 12.55 7.44 11.52
C PHE A 23 14.04 7.65 11.24
N GLY A 24 14.83 6.66 11.67
CA GLY A 24 16.22 6.55 11.29
C GLY A 24 16.28 6.69 9.79
N VAL A 25 17.07 7.66 9.34
CA VAL A 25 17.69 7.63 8.02
C VAL A 25 17.96 6.15 7.71
N PHE A 26 17.33 5.60 6.66
CA PHE A 26 17.73 4.31 6.12
C PHE A 26 19.21 4.45 5.79
N ARG A 27 20.08 4.01 6.70
CA ARG A 27 21.50 4.00 6.48
C ARG A 27 21.73 2.83 5.54
N GLU A 28 21.72 3.12 4.25
CA GLU A 28 22.28 2.25 3.23
C GLU A 28 23.77 2.07 3.55
N THR A 29 24.09 1.07 4.35
CA THR A 29 25.40 0.43 4.22
C THR A 29 25.28 -0.52 3.05
N GLY A 30 25.33 0.03 1.84
CA GLY A 30 25.53 -0.74 0.63
C GLY A 30 26.92 -1.36 0.67
N SER A 31 26.98 -2.67 0.92
CA SER A 31 28.09 -3.48 0.45
C SER A 31 27.64 -4.06 -0.89
N GLU A 32 28.25 -3.61 -1.99
CA GLU A 32 28.11 -4.23 -3.30
C GLU A 32 28.54 -5.69 -3.20
N VAL A 33 27.57 -6.59 -3.19
CA VAL A 33 27.79 -8.02 -3.43
C VAL A 33 27.53 -8.24 -4.91
N SER A 34 28.56 -8.61 -5.66
CA SER A 34 28.43 -9.06 -7.04
C SER A 34 27.67 -10.38 -7.07
N ASP A 35 26.37 -10.33 -7.36
CA ASP A 35 25.51 -11.51 -7.48
C ASP A 35 25.46 -11.96 -8.94
N GLU A 36 26.34 -12.90 -9.30
CA GLU A 36 26.18 -13.67 -10.52
C GLU A 36 25.14 -14.78 -10.30
N GLY A 37 24.00 -14.68 -10.97
CA GLY A 37 23.15 -15.84 -11.28
C GLY A 37 21.90 -16.05 -10.44
N ARG A 38 21.51 -15.12 -9.57
CA ARG A 38 20.18 -15.12 -8.95
C ARG A 38 19.33 -14.05 -9.61
N GLY A 39 18.21 -14.44 -10.22
CA GLY A 39 17.26 -13.49 -10.81
C GLY A 39 16.88 -12.41 -9.80
N ASP A 40 16.75 -11.17 -10.27
CA ASP A 40 16.47 -10.00 -9.44
C ASP A 40 15.27 -10.31 -8.52
N PRO A 41 15.43 -10.28 -7.19
CA PRO A 41 14.35 -10.59 -6.25
C PRO A 41 13.12 -9.71 -6.48
N THR A 42 13.28 -8.51 -7.02
CA THR A 42 12.16 -7.60 -7.36
C THR A 42 11.27 -8.11 -8.51
N THR A 43 11.74 -9.06 -9.33
CA THR A 43 10.97 -9.60 -10.46
C THR A 43 10.40 -11.00 -10.20
N SER A 44 10.76 -11.61 -9.08
CA SER A 44 10.44 -13.01 -8.76
C SER A 44 8.95 -13.28 -8.52
N ALA A 45 8.17 -12.25 -8.17
CA ALA A 45 6.74 -12.37 -7.85
C ALA A 45 5.82 -12.46 -9.09
N GLY A 46 6.33 -12.18 -10.31
CA GLY A 46 5.51 -12.17 -11.53
C GLY A 46 4.43 -11.08 -11.56
N LEU A 47 4.59 -10.04 -10.74
CA LEU A 47 3.72 -8.87 -10.67
C LEU A 47 4.21 -7.76 -11.61
N PHE A 48 3.30 -6.89 -12.06
CA PHE A 48 3.69 -5.71 -12.84
C PHE A 48 4.53 -4.77 -11.95
N GLU A 49 5.65 -4.27 -12.46
CA GLU A 49 6.64 -3.48 -11.70
C GLU A 49 7.13 -4.15 -10.38
N GLY A 50 6.90 -5.47 -10.24
CA GLY A 50 7.30 -6.26 -9.06
C GLY A 50 6.30 -6.25 -7.90
N ASP A 51 5.43 -5.24 -7.80
CA ASP A 51 4.53 -5.04 -6.64
C ASP A 51 3.05 -4.74 -7.02
N ILE A 52 2.71 -4.65 -8.30
CA ILE A 52 1.35 -4.36 -8.78
C ILE A 52 0.67 -5.61 -9.34
N VAL A 53 -0.45 -5.99 -8.73
CA VAL A 53 -1.33 -7.04 -9.27
C VAL A 53 -2.21 -6.47 -10.38
N ILE A 54 -2.07 -7.01 -11.60
CA ILE A 54 -2.96 -6.70 -12.72
C ILE A 54 -4.00 -7.80 -12.86
N LYS A 55 -5.28 -7.43 -12.77
CA LYS A 55 -6.39 -8.41 -12.74
C LYS A 55 -6.74 -8.96 -14.12
N THR A 56 -6.60 -8.14 -15.17
CA THR A 56 -7.01 -8.53 -16.53
C THR A 56 -5.91 -8.29 -17.57
N ALA A 57 -5.88 -9.15 -18.60
CA ALA A 57 -4.98 -8.97 -19.74
C ALA A 57 -5.27 -7.67 -20.51
N ALA A 58 -6.51 -7.17 -20.47
CA ALA A 58 -6.87 -5.89 -21.08
C ALA A 58 -6.22 -4.71 -20.35
N GLU A 59 -6.25 -4.71 -19.01
CA GLU A 59 -5.55 -3.70 -18.21
C GLU A 59 -4.04 -3.74 -18.44
N LEU A 60 -3.45 -4.94 -18.49
CA LEU A 60 -2.02 -5.09 -18.79
C LEU A 60 -1.67 -4.50 -20.17
N ARG A 61 -2.48 -4.77 -21.20
CA ARG A 61 -2.27 -4.21 -22.54
C ARG A 61 -2.36 -2.68 -22.57
N ASN A 62 -3.28 -2.11 -21.80
CA ASN A 62 -3.42 -0.65 -21.71
C ASN A 62 -2.21 -0.01 -21.00
N LEU A 63 -1.67 -0.66 -19.96
CA LEU A 63 -0.47 -0.19 -19.26
C LEU A 63 0.80 -0.31 -20.12
N LEU A 64 0.90 -1.37 -20.92
CA LEU A 64 2.06 -1.61 -21.81
C LEU A 64 2.01 -0.82 -23.13
N GLN A 65 0.93 -0.08 -23.41
CA GLN A 65 0.85 0.72 -24.63
C GLN A 65 1.84 1.89 -24.58
N GLU A 66 2.79 1.95 -25.52
CA GLU A 66 3.94 2.87 -25.49
C GLU A 66 3.59 4.38 -25.39
N ASN A 67 2.36 4.78 -25.73
CA ASN A 67 1.89 6.16 -25.56
C ASN A 67 1.43 6.50 -24.11
N ALA A 68 1.38 5.52 -23.21
CA ALA A 68 1.06 5.69 -21.79
C ALA A 68 2.30 5.85 -20.89
N VAL A 69 3.51 5.61 -21.43
CA VAL A 69 4.80 5.59 -20.70
C VAL A 69 5.18 6.95 -20.08
N GLY A 70 4.44 8.02 -20.38
CA GLY A 70 4.67 9.35 -19.80
C GLY A 70 3.97 9.64 -18.47
N ARG A 71 3.02 8.82 -17.99
CA ARG A 71 2.20 9.17 -16.81
C ARG A 71 1.85 7.96 -15.94
N SER A 72 2.32 7.95 -14.69
CA SER A 72 2.01 6.93 -13.68
C SER A 72 0.60 7.04 -13.05
N ALA A 73 -0.25 7.94 -13.55
CA ALA A 73 -1.56 8.23 -12.96
C ALA A 73 -2.71 7.58 -13.75
N ILE A 74 -3.56 6.82 -13.05
CA ILE A 74 -4.86 6.37 -13.56
C ILE A 74 -5.81 7.57 -13.55
N ASN A 75 -6.36 7.91 -14.72
CA ASN A 75 -7.28 9.04 -14.91
C ASN A 75 -8.74 8.60 -15.17
N ASP A 76 -9.00 7.30 -15.06
CA ASP A 76 -10.34 6.73 -15.17
C ASP A 76 -11.11 6.98 -13.87
N GLU A 77 -12.16 7.79 -13.92
CA GLU A 77 -12.94 8.19 -12.75
C GLU A 77 -13.62 7.00 -12.05
N ASP A 78 -13.97 5.94 -12.81
CA ASP A 78 -14.58 4.73 -12.26
C ASP A 78 -13.60 3.89 -11.43
N LYS A 79 -12.30 4.19 -11.53
CA LYS A 79 -11.23 3.55 -10.74
C LYS A 79 -10.79 4.38 -9.53
N LEU A 80 -11.40 5.54 -9.33
CA LEU A 80 -11.08 6.42 -8.20
C LEU A 80 -11.95 6.11 -6.99
N TRP A 81 -11.40 6.36 -5.81
CA TRP A 81 -12.15 6.31 -4.56
C TRP A 81 -13.13 7.48 -4.48
N ALA A 82 -14.43 7.17 -4.40
CA ALA A 82 -15.50 8.17 -4.36
C ALA A 82 -15.28 9.18 -3.22
N GLY A 83 -15.29 10.47 -3.57
CA GLY A 83 -15.06 11.57 -2.62
C GLY A 83 -13.68 11.57 -1.95
N GLY A 84 -12.72 10.80 -2.47
CA GLY A 84 -11.39 10.63 -1.85
C GLY A 84 -11.42 9.83 -0.55
N VAL A 85 -12.51 9.12 -0.25
CA VAL A 85 -12.62 8.30 0.96
C VAL A 85 -12.20 6.88 0.66
N VAL A 86 -11.19 6.40 1.39
CA VAL A 86 -10.66 5.04 1.28
C VAL A 86 -11.08 4.25 2.53
N PRO A 87 -12.10 3.39 2.44
CA PRO A 87 -12.48 2.52 3.56
C PRO A 87 -11.39 1.48 3.79
N TYR A 88 -11.00 1.24 5.04
CA TYR A 88 -9.96 0.26 5.36
C TYR A 88 -10.38 -0.72 6.45
N VAL A 89 -9.76 -1.89 6.39
CA VAL A 89 -9.72 -2.89 7.45
C VAL A 89 -8.26 -3.29 7.64
N ILE A 90 -7.81 -3.43 8.88
CA ILE A 90 -6.45 -3.86 9.22
C ILE A 90 -6.51 -5.23 9.88
N SER A 91 -5.59 -6.11 9.53
CA SER A 91 -5.41 -7.43 10.14
C SER A 91 -5.13 -7.36 11.64
N ALA A 92 -5.59 -8.36 12.39
CA ALA A 92 -5.24 -8.57 13.79
C ALA A 92 -3.76 -8.98 13.99
N SER A 93 -3.05 -9.37 12.92
CA SER A 93 -1.64 -9.79 12.96
C SER A 93 -0.62 -8.66 13.16
N PHE A 94 -1.06 -7.39 13.07
CA PHE A 94 -0.18 -6.24 13.27
C PHE A 94 -0.03 -5.90 14.75
N ASN A 95 1.21 -5.72 15.19
CA ASN A 95 1.51 -5.23 16.53
C ASN A 95 1.38 -3.70 16.63
N SER A 96 1.41 -3.16 17.86
CA SER A 96 1.22 -1.72 18.09
C SER A 96 2.24 -0.83 17.34
N ARG A 97 3.49 -1.27 17.18
CA ARG A 97 4.51 -0.50 16.46
C ARG A 97 4.18 -0.41 14.97
N GLU A 98 3.83 -1.54 14.35
CA GLU A 98 3.46 -1.60 12.92
C GLU A 98 2.19 -0.80 12.65
N ARG A 99 1.20 -0.88 13.54
CA ARG A 99 -0.04 -0.10 13.45
C ARG A 99 0.23 1.41 13.47
N LYS A 100 1.17 1.87 14.31
CA LYS A 100 1.62 3.28 14.31
C LYS A 100 2.31 3.69 13.02
N VAL A 101 3.07 2.79 12.37
CA VAL A 101 3.67 3.08 11.05
C VAL A 101 2.58 3.28 9.99
N ILE A 102 1.55 2.42 9.98
CA ILE A 102 0.40 2.57 9.09
C ILE A 102 -0.35 3.88 9.40
N GLY A 103 -0.56 4.19 10.68
CA GLY A 103 -1.18 5.44 11.12
C GLY A 103 -0.41 6.68 10.69
N ALA A 104 0.92 6.67 10.79
CA ALA A 104 1.78 7.75 10.31
C ALA A 104 1.67 7.95 8.78
N ALA A 105 1.58 6.86 8.01
CA ALA A 105 1.32 6.94 6.57
C ALA A 105 -0.04 7.59 6.28
N PHE A 106 -1.10 7.18 6.98
CA PHE A 106 -2.44 7.79 6.84
C PHE A 106 -2.41 9.29 7.18
N LYS A 107 -1.73 9.68 8.27
CA LYS A 107 -1.55 11.08 8.65
C LYS A 107 -0.86 11.89 7.55
N SER A 108 0.17 11.33 6.91
CA SER A 108 0.88 12.00 5.80
C SER A 108 -0.06 12.27 4.63
N PHE A 109 -0.90 11.30 4.24
CA PHE A 109 -1.92 11.51 3.22
C PHE A 109 -2.94 12.56 3.65
N HIS A 110 -3.45 12.49 4.88
CA HIS A 110 -4.46 13.44 5.36
C HIS A 110 -3.96 14.88 5.35
N ARG A 111 -2.67 15.07 5.64
CA ARG A 111 -2.01 16.39 5.66
C ARG A 111 -1.75 16.95 4.26
N ASN A 112 -1.34 16.11 3.32
CA ASN A 112 -0.79 16.55 2.04
C ASN A 112 -1.75 16.39 0.85
N THR A 113 -2.84 15.64 1.03
CA THR A 113 -3.82 15.39 -0.03
C THR A 113 -5.26 15.46 0.50
N CYS A 114 -6.23 15.38 -0.40
CA CYS A 114 -7.65 15.27 -0.05
C CYS A 114 -8.09 13.85 0.35
N LEU A 115 -7.19 12.85 0.33
CA LEU A 115 -7.55 11.47 0.65
C LEU A 115 -7.82 11.28 2.14
N ARG A 116 -8.87 10.53 2.48
CA ARG A 116 -9.28 10.24 3.86
C ARG A 116 -9.47 8.74 4.05
N PHE A 117 -8.65 8.17 4.91
CA PHE A 117 -8.71 6.76 5.31
C PHE A 117 -9.65 6.61 6.50
N LEU A 118 -10.76 5.91 6.31
CA LEU A 118 -11.78 5.74 7.35
C LEU A 118 -12.03 4.25 7.65
N PRO A 119 -12.31 3.89 8.91
CA PRO A 119 -12.71 2.52 9.22
C PRO A 119 -13.91 2.10 8.37
N ARG A 120 -13.82 0.92 7.76
CA ARG A 120 -14.87 0.40 6.89
C ARG A 120 -16.19 0.23 7.64
N SER A 121 -17.28 0.69 7.03
CA SER A 121 -18.66 0.33 7.39
C SER A 121 -19.10 -0.97 6.70
N THR A 122 -19.98 -1.73 7.34
CA THR A 122 -20.48 -3.02 6.81
C THR A 122 -21.19 -2.91 5.46
N SER A 123 -21.70 -1.72 5.10
CA SER A 123 -22.37 -1.46 3.82
C SER A 123 -21.43 -1.17 2.65
N GLN A 124 -20.13 -0.99 2.90
CA GLN A 124 -19.15 -0.65 1.87
C GLN A 124 -18.57 -1.94 1.27
N ASN A 125 -18.74 -2.11 -0.05
CA ASN A 125 -18.23 -3.27 -0.78
C ASN A 125 -16.77 -3.10 -1.20
N ASP A 126 -16.37 -1.88 -1.57
CA ASP A 126 -15.01 -1.54 -1.96
C ASP A 126 -14.24 -0.96 -0.77
N TYR A 127 -13.11 -1.58 -0.45
CA TYR A 127 -12.25 -1.22 0.67
C TYR A 127 -10.87 -1.83 0.50
N ILE A 128 -9.89 -1.30 1.23
CA ILE A 128 -8.57 -1.91 1.36
C ILE A 128 -8.55 -2.85 2.57
N TYR A 129 -8.02 -4.06 2.38
CA TYR A 129 -7.67 -4.95 3.48
C TYR A 129 -6.15 -5.01 3.63
N ILE A 130 -5.64 -4.45 4.72
CA ILE A 130 -4.21 -4.41 5.02
C ILE A 130 -3.89 -5.61 5.89
N TYR A 131 -3.06 -6.52 5.39
CA TYR A 131 -2.66 -7.75 6.07
C TYR A 131 -1.18 -8.06 5.77
N LYS A 132 -0.59 -8.95 6.56
CA LYS A 132 0.78 -9.42 6.33
C LYS A 132 0.77 -10.46 5.20
N GLY A 133 1.35 -10.09 4.05
CA GLY A 133 1.59 -11.00 2.93
C GLY A 133 2.81 -11.89 3.17
N ASN A 134 3.02 -12.85 2.28
CA ASN A 134 4.12 -13.83 2.40
C ASN A 134 5.45 -13.38 1.78
N GLY A 135 5.47 -12.29 1.01
CA GLY A 135 6.63 -11.89 0.22
C GLY A 135 6.78 -12.78 -1.00
#